data_AF-A0A1V1WYN9-F1
#
_entry.id   AF-A0A1V1WYN9-F1
#
_cell.length_a   1.000
_cell.length_b   1.000
_cell.length_c   1.000
_cell.angle_alpha   90.00
_cell.angle_beta   90.00
_cell.angle_gamma   90.00
#
_symmetry.space_group_name_H-M   'P 1'
#
loop_
_entity.id
_entity.type
_entity.pdbx_description
1 polymer ?
#
loop_
_entity_poly.entity_id
_entity_poly.type
_entity_poly.pdbx_seq_one_letter_code
_entity_poly.pdbx_strand_id
1 'polypeptide(L)'
;MRLRFALIVIIIFMLGQGCSVYMAANQPDKKDVSVFNVGTPRTHVIAEAGRPLYTKEKADGTLTDTFVFVQGYSSGSKAGRALFHGAADVLTLGLWEVIGTPVEAVADGTEVKVQVEYDANEKVQNIIALSGGEELKGVDSKGAGKQVQQTAKIMEADESEEGPKLASVAKDAPVVRVGLRRQPILITNQMQITDMLVEYDFFDRSRNPRGSFVNSFIDNNDGTITDKATGLMWEKSGSTSRLNNRRAKEYIKQLNRKRFAGYGDWRMPTVEELASILVRKRKNSAHIDPVFDRKQTLCWTIDQCESQSWSWLNGAWLVDFKNGEVNEAYWKGEVPVQYTKNTENHVKAVRSVR
;
A
#
# COMPACT_ATOMS: atom_id res chain seq x y z
N MET A 1 11.42 35.28 36.57
CA MET A 1 11.35 33.96 35.89
C MET A 1 10.01 33.24 36.04
N ARG A 2 9.37 33.25 37.23
CA ARG A 2 8.11 32.53 37.50
C ARG A 2 6.87 33.04 36.76
N LEU A 3 6.72 34.36 36.60
CA LEU A 3 5.54 34.95 35.95
C LEU A 3 5.50 34.69 34.43
N ARG A 4 6.68 34.68 33.77
CA ARG A 4 6.79 34.37 32.33
C ARG A 4 6.50 32.89 32.04
N PHE A 5 6.89 32.00 32.96
CA PHE A 5 6.61 30.56 32.84
C PHE A 5 5.11 30.27 33.03
N ALA A 6 4.47 30.90 34.02
CA ALA A 6 3.03 30.80 34.21
C ALA A 6 2.24 31.36 33.00
N LEU A 7 2.68 32.48 32.42
CA LEU A 7 2.04 33.04 31.23
C LEU A 7 2.17 32.11 30.01
N ILE A 8 3.33 31.48 29.82
CA ILE A 8 3.56 30.51 28.73
C ILE A 8 2.68 29.26 28.93
N VAL A 9 2.55 28.76 30.15
CA VAL A 9 1.66 27.62 30.45
C VAL A 9 0.20 27.98 30.20
N ILE A 10 -0.25 29.18 30.59
CA ILE A 10 -1.62 29.66 30.33
C ILE A 10 -1.88 29.86 28.83
N ILE A 11 -0.91 30.38 28.06
CA ILE A 11 -1.03 30.55 26.61
C ILE A 11 -1.08 29.20 25.89
N ILE A 12 -0.26 28.23 26.30
CA ILE A 12 -0.32 26.86 25.79
C ILE A 12 -1.66 26.21 26.16
N PHE A 13 -2.21 26.50 27.35
CA PHE A 13 -3.52 26.01 27.78
C PHE A 13 -4.67 26.59 26.96
N MET A 14 -4.64 27.89 26.63
CA MET A 14 -5.69 28.54 25.83
C MET A 14 -5.67 28.12 24.35
N LEU A 15 -4.52 27.68 23.82
CA LEU A 15 -4.38 27.24 22.43
C LEU A 15 -4.78 25.77 22.18
N GLY A 16 -5.05 24.99 23.23
CA GLY A 16 -5.34 23.55 23.14
C GLY A 16 -6.78 23.14 23.50
N GLN A 17 -7.67 24.08 23.83
CA GLN A 17 -9.04 23.73 24.24
C GLN A 17 -9.88 23.38 23.00
N GLY A 18 -10.29 22.12 22.87
CA GLY A 18 -11.30 21.67 21.89
C GLY A 18 -10.81 20.81 20.72
N CYS A 19 -9.57 20.30 20.76
CA CYS A 19 -9.08 19.38 19.72
C CYS A 19 -9.85 18.06 19.71
N SER A 20 -10.11 17.45 20.87
CA SER A 20 -10.82 16.17 20.97
C SER A 20 -12.30 16.27 20.55
N VAL A 21 -12.99 17.35 20.95
CA VAL A 21 -14.37 17.66 20.53
C VAL A 21 -14.45 17.86 19.02
N TYR A 22 -13.51 18.64 18.46
CA TYR A 22 -13.42 18.87 17.02
C TYR A 22 -13.10 17.59 16.25
N MET A 23 -12.17 16.76 16.73
CA MET A 23 -11.83 15.48 16.10
C MET A 23 -13.02 14.52 16.11
N ALA A 24 -13.72 14.37 17.23
CA ALA A 24 -14.91 13.52 17.34
C ALA A 24 -16.05 13.97 16.41
N ALA A 25 -16.24 15.28 16.25
CA ALA A 25 -17.23 15.84 15.34
C ALA A 25 -16.88 15.61 13.85
N ASN A 26 -15.59 15.65 13.50
CA ASN A 26 -15.10 15.50 12.13
C ASN A 26 -14.68 14.07 11.74
N GLN A 27 -14.97 13.08 12.58
CA GLN A 27 -14.79 11.66 12.22
C GLN A 27 -15.56 11.31 10.93
N PRO A 28 -15.17 10.26 10.19
CA PRO A 28 -15.90 9.83 8.99
C PRO A 28 -17.37 9.49 9.29
N ASP A 29 -18.27 9.74 8.33
CA ASP A 29 -19.69 9.39 8.45
C ASP A 29 -19.94 7.89 8.30
N LYS A 30 -20.96 7.39 9.01
CA LYS A 30 -21.47 6.04 8.80
C LYS A 30 -22.18 5.97 7.45
N LYS A 31 -21.69 5.08 6.58
CA LYS A 31 -22.24 4.82 5.25
C LYS A 31 -23.34 3.79 5.27
N ASP A 32 -24.31 3.93 4.37
CA ASP A 32 -25.38 2.95 4.16
C ASP A 32 -24.85 1.74 3.38
N VAL A 33 -24.52 0.66 4.09
CA VAL A 33 -24.03 -0.57 3.47
C VAL A 33 -25.13 -1.39 2.78
N SER A 34 -26.41 -1.03 2.96
CA SER A 34 -27.51 -1.74 2.31
C SER A 34 -27.48 -1.58 0.78
N VAL A 35 -26.76 -0.58 0.27
CA VAL A 35 -26.52 -0.40 -1.17
C VAL A 35 -25.82 -1.61 -1.80
N PHE A 36 -25.14 -2.45 -1.01
CA PHE A 36 -24.48 -3.66 -1.47
C PHE A 36 -25.41 -4.89 -1.56
N ASN A 37 -26.71 -4.74 -1.25
CA ASN A 37 -27.69 -5.81 -1.38
C ASN A 37 -27.89 -6.22 -2.84
N VAL A 38 -28.07 -7.52 -3.09
CA VAL A 38 -28.39 -8.05 -4.42
C VAL A 38 -29.61 -7.34 -5.02
N GLY A 39 -29.47 -6.90 -6.27
CA GLY A 39 -30.49 -6.17 -7.03
C GLY A 39 -30.38 -4.65 -6.96
N THR A 40 -29.52 -4.11 -6.08
CA THR A 40 -29.29 -2.66 -6.01
C THR A 40 -28.60 -2.15 -7.28
N PRO A 41 -29.04 -1.01 -7.88
CA PRO A 41 -28.36 -0.43 -9.03
C PRO A 41 -26.93 0.05 -8.69
N ARG A 42 -25.98 -0.15 -9.61
CA ARG A 42 -24.60 0.32 -9.50
C ARG A 42 -24.48 1.81 -9.17
N THR A 43 -25.38 2.64 -9.70
CA THR A 43 -25.42 4.08 -9.41
C THR A 43 -25.64 4.40 -7.93
N HIS A 44 -26.42 3.58 -7.21
CA HIS A 44 -26.65 3.76 -5.77
C HIS A 44 -25.41 3.36 -4.96
N VAL A 45 -24.72 2.29 -5.38
CA VAL A 45 -23.43 1.89 -4.79
C VAL A 45 -22.41 3.01 -4.96
N ILE A 46 -22.31 3.61 -6.16
CA ILE A 46 -21.38 4.71 -6.43
C ILE A 46 -21.74 5.98 -5.65
N ALA A 47 -23.03 6.29 -5.51
CA ALA A 47 -23.48 7.47 -4.76
C ALA A 47 -23.07 7.39 -3.28
N GLU A 48 -23.11 6.20 -2.69
CA GLU A 48 -22.82 6.00 -1.28
C GLU A 48 -21.34 5.67 -1.02
N ALA A 49 -20.80 4.65 -1.70
CA ALA A 49 -19.43 4.19 -1.50
C ALA A 49 -18.41 5.16 -2.13
N GLY A 50 -18.82 5.96 -3.11
CA GLY A 50 -17.96 6.79 -3.95
C GLY A 50 -17.62 6.11 -5.27
N ARG A 51 -16.76 6.73 -6.07
CA ARG A 51 -16.31 6.10 -7.33
C ARG A 51 -15.53 4.81 -7.03
N PRO A 52 -15.74 3.74 -7.82
CA PRO A 52 -14.99 2.51 -7.62
C PRO A 52 -13.50 2.77 -7.85
N LEU A 53 -12.66 2.15 -7.03
CA LEU A 53 -11.22 2.18 -7.15
C LEU A 53 -10.77 1.45 -8.43
N TYR A 54 -11.46 0.35 -8.78
CA TYR A 54 -11.26 -0.40 -10.02
C TYR A 54 -12.60 -0.82 -10.60
N THR A 55 -12.73 -0.79 -11.92
CA THR A 55 -13.80 -1.44 -12.67
C THR A 55 -13.16 -2.42 -13.65
N LYS A 56 -13.55 -3.70 -13.58
CA LYS A 56 -13.13 -4.73 -14.52
C LYS A 56 -14.35 -5.25 -15.27
N GLU A 57 -14.27 -5.21 -16.59
CA GLU A 57 -15.24 -5.88 -17.46
C GLU A 57 -14.76 -7.32 -17.71
N LYS A 58 -15.63 -8.30 -17.44
CA LYS A 58 -15.38 -9.71 -17.72
C LYS A 58 -15.73 -10.00 -19.17
N ALA A 59 -15.16 -11.09 -19.71
CA ALA A 59 -15.37 -11.49 -21.11
C ALA A 59 -16.84 -11.83 -21.46
N ASP A 60 -17.69 -12.02 -20.44
CA ASP A 60 -19.14 -12.25 -20.57
C ASP A 60 -19.97 -10.96 -20.52
N GLY A 61 -19.33 -9.78 -20.47
CA GLY A 61 -19.98 -8.47 -20.40
C GLY A 61 -20.43 -8.06 -19.00
N THR A 62 -20.17 -8.88 -17.97
CA THR A 62 -20.46 -8.50 -16.58
C THR A 62 -19.37 -7.59 -16.02
N LEU A 63 -19.77 -6.66 -15.13
CA LEU A 63 -18.87 -5.69 -14.53
C LEU A 63 -18.51 -6.11 -13.11
N THR A 64 -17.31 -5.78 -12.68
CA THR A 64 -16.88 -5.95 -11.31
C THR A 64 -16.18 -4.69 -10.83
N ASP A 65 -16.76 -4.03 -9.82
CA ASP A 65 -16.16 -2.87 -9.18
C ASP A 65 -15.45 -3.27 -7.88
N THR A 66 -14.40 -2.56 -7.51
CA THR A 66 -13.82 -2.61 -6.17
C THR A 66 -13.98 -1.25 -5.52
N PHE A 67 -14.68 -1.19 -4.39
CA PHE A 67 -14.83 0.03 -3.61
C PHE A 67 -13.95 -0.03 -2.37
N VAL A 68 -13.36 1.12 -2.04
CA VAL A 68 -12.69 1.36 -0.76
C VAL A 68 -13.34 2.57 -0.13
N PHE A 69 -13.86 2.41 1.07
CA PHE A 69 -14.44 3.50 1.84
C PHE A 69 -14.20 3.29 3.33
N VAL A 70 -14.28 4.36 4.10
CA VAL A 70 -14.21 4.28 5.57
C VAL A 70 -15.63 4.20 6.11
N GLN A 71 -15.92 3.14 6.86
CA GLN A 71 -17.14 3.02 7.64
C GLN A 71 -16.96 3.79 8.95
N GLY A 72 -17.67 4.92 9.04
CA GLY A 72 -17.57 5.84 10.15
C GLY A 72 -18.73 5.72 11.15
N TYR A 73 -18.99 6.82 11.84
CA TYR A 73 -19.96 6.89 12.93
C TYR A 73 -21.25 7.58 12.51
N SER A 74 -22.38 7.19 13.10
CA SER A 74 -23.64 7.90 12.90
C SER A 74 -23.56 9.32 13.47
N SER A 75 -24.36 10.25 12.96
CA SER A 75 -24.41 11.63 13.47
C SER A 75 -24.72 11.69 14.97
N GLY A 76 -25.60 10.80 15.46
CA GLY A 76 -25.93 10.69 16.89
C GLY A 76 -24.75 10.21 17.74
N SER A 77 -23.97 9.23 17.27
CA SER A 77 -22.77 8.78 17.98
C SER A 77 -21.66 9.83 18.00
N LYS A 78 -21.47 10.59 16.90
CA LYS A 78 -20.50 11.70 16.87
C LYS A 78 -20.90 12.80 17.84
N ALA A 79 -22.18 13.18 17.86
CA ALA A 79 -22.72 14.18 18.77
C ALA A 79 -22.58 13.75 20.25
N GLY A 80 -22.91 12.49 20.57
CA GLY A 80 -22.76 11.95 21.92
C GLY A 80 -21.31 11.94 22.39
N ARG A 81 -20.37 11.57 21.52
CA ARG A 81 -18.93 11.61 21.81
C ARG A 81 -18.45 13.05 22.02
N ALA A 82 -18.76 13.96 21.10
CA ALA A 82 -18.40 15.37 21.22
C ALA A 82 -18.91 16.00 22.54
N LEU A 83 -20.14 15.68 22.93
CA LEU A 83 -20.71 16.09 24.22
C LEU A 83 -19.95 15.51 25.41
N PHE A 84 -19.55 14.24 25.36
CA PHE A 84 -18.76 13.61 26.41
C PHE A 84 -17.38 14.24 26.57
N HIS A 85 -16.64 14.46 25.46
CA HIS A 85 -15.34 15.14 25.51
C HIS A 85 -15.47 16.56 26.05
N GLY A 86 -16.48 17.32 25.61
CA GLY A 86 -16.73 18.67 26.13
C GLY A 86 -17.08 18.70 27.62
N ALA A 87 -17.88 17.73 28.10
CA ALA A 87 -18.19 17.60 29.52
C ALA A 87 -16.97 17.18 30.35
N ALA A 88 -16.16 16.25 29.84
CA ALA A 88 -14.94 15.78 30.49
C ALA A 88 -13.86 16.88 30.54
N ASP A 89 -13.74 17.71 29.50
CA ASP A 89 -12.89 18.89 29.51
C ASP A 89 -13.29 19.86 30.62
N VAL A 90 -14.58 20.18 30.77
CA VAL A 90 -15.05 21.05 31.86
C VAL A 90 -14.77 20.45 33.24
N LEU A 91 -15.05 19.16 33.43
CA LEU A 91 -14.88 18.47 34.71
C LEU A 91 -13.41 18.28 35.11
N THR A 92 -12.51 18.18 34.13
CA THR A 92 -11.06 18.04 34.35
C THR A 92 -10.32 19.37 34.24
N LEU A 93 -11.05 20.49 34.15
CA LEU A 93 -10.50 21.83 33.96
C LEU A 93 -9.57 21.93 32.73
N GLY A 94 -9.86 21.19 31.66
CA GLY A 94 -9.10 21.17 30.40
C GLY A 94 -7.92 20.19 30.38
N LEU A 95 -7.78 19.32 31.39
CA LEU A 95 -6.74 18.29 31.43
C LEU A 95 -7.12 17.02 30.65
N TRP A 96 -8.39 16.86 30.28
CA TRP A 96 -8.88 15.70 29.54
C TRP A 96 -8.25 15.57 28.15
N GLU A 97 -7.89 16.67 27.47
CA GLU A 97 -7.12 16.66 26.22
C GLU A 97 -5.76 15.92 26.31
N VAL A 98 -5.16 15.75 27.50
CA VAL A 98 -3.91 14.97 27.65
C VAL A 98 -4.20 13.47 27.76
N ILE A 99 -5.38 13.11 28.26
CA ILE A 99 -5.76 11.73 28.62
C ILE A 99 -6.62 11.09 27.51
N GLY A 100 -7.57 11.85 26.95
CA GLY A 100 -8.56 11.39 25.97
C GLY A 100 -8.07 11.39 24.52
N THR A 101 -7.30 12.39 24.11
CA THR A 101 -6.80 12.56 22.72
C THR A 101 -6.16 11.32 22.08
N PRO A 102 -5.41 10.45 22.80
CA PRO A 102 -4.90 9.20 22.23
C PRO A 102 -6.00 8.26 21.74
N VAL A 103 -7.20 8.27 22.34
CA VAL A 103 -8.36 7.47 21.93
C VAL A 103 -8.97 8.02 20.64
N GLU A 104 -8.92 9.33 20.44
CA GLU A 104 -9.50 9.98 19.26
C GLU A 104 -8.59 9.78 18.04
N ALA A 105 -7.27 9.71 18.26
CA ALA A 105 -6.27 9.38 17.23
C ALA A 105 -6.34 7.94 16.70
N VAL A 106 -7.08 7.05 17.37
CA VAL A 106 -7.29 5.66 16.93
C VAL A 106 -8.73 5.39 16.46
N ALA A 107 -9.63 6.36 16.59
CA ALA A 107 -11.04 6.24 16.25
C ALA A 107 -11.39 6.81 14.86
N ASP A 108 -10.60 6.45 13.84
CA ASP A 108 -10.75 6.94 12.45
C ASP A 108 -11.77 6.14 11.61
N GLY A 109 -12.55 5.24 12.23
CA GLY A 109 -13.47 4.34 11.53
C GLY A 109 -12.79 3.11 10.94
N THR A 110 -13.58 2.22 10.34
CA THR A 110 -13.10 0.95 9.77
C THR A 110 -12.97 1.10 8.26
N GLU A 111 -11.78 0.94 7.69
CA GLU A 111 -11.64 0.87 6.24
C GLU A 111 -12.25 -0.44 5.71
N VAL A 112 -13.20 -0.31 4.80
CA VAL A 112 -13.90 -1.42 4.15
C VAL A 112 -13.49 -1.46 2.68
N LYS A 113 -12.96 -2.61 2.26
CA LYS A 113 -12.69 -2.92 0.86
C LYS A 113 -13.63 -4.03 0.42
N VAL A 114 -14.46 -3.74 -0.57
CA VAL A 114 -15.46 -4.67 -1.09
C VAL A 114 -15.40 -4.73 -2.61
N GLN A 115 -15.38 -5.94 -3.13
CA GLN A 115 -15.56 -6.21 -4.55
C GLN A 115 -17.02 -6.50 -4.81
N VAL A 116 -17.60 -5.84 -5.80
CA VAL A 116 -19.02 -5.91 -6.16
C VAL A 116 -19.12 -6.38 -7.61
N GLU A 117 -19.77 -7.52 -7.82
CA GLU A 117 -20.06 -8.05 -9.15
C GLU A 117 -21.46 -7.61 -9.56
N TYR A 118 -21.61 -7.16 -10.81
CA TYR A 118 -22.89 -6.73 -11.37
C TYR A 118 -23.35 -7.64 -12.50
N ASP A 119 -24.67 -7.73 -12.65
CA ASP A 119 -25.29 -8.35 -13.82
C ASP A 119 -25.23 -7.44 -15.06
N ALA A 120 -25.74 -7.93 -16.20
CA ALA A 120 -25.79 -7.18 -17.45
C ALA A 120 -26.66 -5.91 -17.42
N ASN A 121 -27.48 -5.71 -16.38
CA ASN A 121 -28.27 -4.50 -16.16
C ASN A 121 -27.62 -3.58 -15.09
N GLU A 122 -26.34 -3.81 -14.77
CA GLU A 122 -25.60 -3.10 -13.73
C GLU A 122 -26.24 -3.14 -12.34
N LYS A 123 -26.91 -4.26 -11.99
CA LYS A 123 -27.42 -4.48 -10.64
C LYS A 123 -26.50 -5.41 -9.86
N VAL A 124 -26.34 -5.15 -8.57
CA VAL A 124 -25.49 -5.96 -7.68
C VAL A 124 -25.94 -7.42 -7.75
N GLN A 125 -25.03 -8.29 -8.12
CA GLN A 125 -25.25 -9.73 -8.22
C GLN A 125 -24.57 -10.47 -7.08
N ASN A 126 -23.38 -10.02 -6.67
CA ASN A 126 -22.59 -10.63 -5.59
C ASN A 126 -21.60 -9.64 -4.99
N ILE A 127 -21.18 -9.87 -3.75
CA ILE A 127 -20.13 -9.09 -3.09
C ILE A 127 -19.10 -9.99 -2.40
N ILE A 128 -17.86 -9.52 -2.37
CA ILE A 128 -16.75 -10.16 -1.68
C ILE A 128 -16.07 -9.10 -0.81
N ALA A 129 -16.17 -9.26 0.51
CA ALA A 129 -15.44 -8.43 1.45
C ALA A 129 -13.95 -8.81 1.43
N LEU A 130 -13.10 -7.87 1.03
CA LEU A 130 -11.64 -8.03 1.00
C LEU A 130 -10.99 -7.57 2.31
N SER A 131 -11.58 -6.58 2.98
CA SER A 131 -11.24 -6.15 4.35
C SER A 131 -12.45 -5.46 5.00
N GLY A 132 -12.51 -5.45 6.34
CA GLY A 132 -13.58 -4.77 7.08
C GLY A 132 -14.96 -5.43 6.96
N GLY A 133 -15.04 -6.73 6.64
CA GLY A 133 -16.30 -7.42 6.35
C GLY A 133 -17.32 -7.46 7.50
N GLU A 134 -16.87 -7.27 8.76
CA GLU A 134 -17.74 -7.12 9.94
C GLU A 134 -18.72 -5.94 9.78
N GLU A 135 -18.32 -4.89 9.07
CA GLU A 135 -19.13 -3.70 8.80
C GLU A 135 -20.21 -3.92 7.73
N LEU A 136 -20.14 -5.05 7.01
CA LEU A 136 -21.08 -5.44 5.96
C LEU A 136 -22.10 -6.49 6.43
N LYS A 137 -22.17 -6.75 7.74
CA LYS A 137 -23.18 -7.66 8.32
C LYS A 137 -24.59 -7.17 7.99
N GLY A 138 -25.42 -8.10 7.50
CA GLY A 138 -26.80 -7.81 7.10
C GLY A 138 -26.97 -7.46 5.62
N VAL A 139 -25.90 -7.50 4.81
CA VAL A 139 -26.01 -7.40 3.35
C VAL A 139 -26.44 -8.75 2.75
N ASP A 140 -27.55 -8.74 2.02
CA ASP A 140 -28.09 -9.89 1.30
C ASP A 140 -27.18 -10.26 0.14
N SER A 141 -26.27 -11.21 0.35
CA SER A 141 -25.37 -11.76 -0.67
C SER A 141 -25.73 -13.21 -0.99
N LYS A 142 -25.97 -13.51 -2.27
CA LYS A 142 -26.06 -14.89 -2.76
C LYS A 142 -24.66 -15.50 -2.85
N GLY A 143 -23.98 -15.67 -1.71
CA GLY A 143 -22.63 -16.22 -1.69
C GLY A 143 -21.91 -16.25 -0.34
N ALA A 144 -22.26 -15.41 0.63
CA ALA A 144 -21.55 -15.37 1.92
C ALA A 144 -21.76 -16.62 2.81
N GLY A 145 -22.73 -17.47 2.49
CA GLY A 145 -23.21 -18.55 3.37
C GLY A 145 -22.42 -19.88 3.36
N LYS A 146 -21.31 -20.03 2.62
CA LYS A 146 -20.57 -21.31 2.60
C LYS A 146 -19.08 -21.27 2.97
N GLN A 147 -18.52 -20.12 3.35
CA GLN A 147 -17.15 -20.07 3.91
C GLN A 147 -17.01 -19.42 5.29
N VAL A 148 -18.10 -18.89 5.87
CA VAL A 148 -18.04 -18.23 7.19
C VAL A 148 -18.39 -19.19 8.35
N GLN A 149 -19.19 -20.22 8.12
CA GLN A 149 -19.62 -21.15 9.19
C GLN A 149 -18.60 -22.22 9.59
N GLN A 150 -17.54 -22.45 8.80
CA GLN A 150 -16.47 -23.37 9.20
C GLN A 150 -15.38 -22.67 10.03
N THR A 151 -15.30 -21.33 9.94
CA THR A 151 -14.34 -20.50 10.69
C THR A 151 -14.88 -20.13 12.09
N ALA A 152 -16.18 -19.92 12.23
CA ALA A 152 -16.79 -19.52 13.51
C ALA A 152 -16.80 -20.64 14.57
N LYS A 153 -16.84 -21.92 14.18
CA LYS A 153 -16.87 -23.04 15.13
C LYS A 153 -15.51 -23.40 15.74
N ILE A 154 -14.42 -22.78 15.27
CA ILE A 154 -13.07 -22.99 15.78
C ILE A 154 -12.69 -21.91 16.82
N MET A 155 -13.42 -20.80 16.90
CA MET A 155 -13.07 -19.65 17.73
C MET A 155 -13.74 -19.59 19.12
N GLU A 156 -14.77 -20.40 19.39
CA GLU A 156 -15.51 -20.36 20.68
C GLU A 156 -14.94 -21.30 21.77
N ALA A 157 -13.77 -21.90 21.57
CA ALA A 157 -13.15 -22.80 22.55
C ALA A 157 -11.69 -22.43 22.83
N ASP A 158 -11.40 -21.17 23.15
CA ASP A 158 -10.11 -20.82 23.79
C ASP A 158 -10.14 -19.44 24.49
N GLU A 159 -11.08 -19.25 25.41
CA GLU A 159 -10.98 -18.20 26.44
C GLU A 159 -10.60 -18.84 27.79
N SER A 160 -9.31 -19.05 28.03
CA SER A 160 -8.72 -18.94 29.37
C SER A 160 -7.20 -18.87 29.32
N GLU A 161 -6.69 -17.73 29.79
CA GLU A 161 -5.34 -17.46 30.32
C GLU A 161 -4.20 -18.43 30.01
N GLU A 162 -3.30 -18.01 29.10
CA GLU A 162 -1.85 -17.87 29.30
C GLU A 162 -1.23 -17.69 27.92
N GLY A 163 -0.65 -16.53 27.64
CA GLY A 163 -0.12 -16.21 26.32
C GLY A 163 0.97 -17.19 25.88
N PRO A 164 0.85 -17.87 24.72
CA PRO A 164 1.93 -18.71 24.25
C PRO A 164 2.65 -18.14 23.02
N LYS A 165 3.96 -18.35 23.09
CA LYS A 165 5.00 -18.26 22.07
C LYS A 165 4.58 -18.72 20.68
N LEU A 166 5.22 -18.09 19.68
CA LEU A 166 5.27 -18.48 18.27
C LEU A 166 5.18 -20.00 18.05
N ALA A 167 4.12 -20.42 17.35
CA ALA A 167 4.08 -21.67 16.59
C ALA A 167 3.82 -21.35 15.12
N SER A 168 4.52 -22.08 14.26
CA SER A 168 4.79 -21.82 12.85
C SER A 168 3.55 -21.69 11.96
N VAL A 169 3.54 -20.63 11.14
CA VAL A 169 2.65 -20.45 9.98
C VAL A 169 2.67 -21.69 9.09
N ALA A 170 1.49 -22.26 8.80
CA ALA A 170 1.32 -23.34 7.84
C ALA A 170 1.79 -22.89 6.45
N LYS A 171 2.64 -23.72 5.83
CA LYS A 171 3.51 -23.36 4.70
C LYS A 171 2.83 -23.31 3.32
N ASP A 172 1.53 -23.56 3.21
CA ASP A 172 0.95 -24.03 1.95
C ASP A 172 -0.42 -23.44 1.55
N ALA A 173 -0.77 -22.22 1.97
CA ALA A 173 -1.90 -21.51 1.34
C ALA A 173 -1.56 -21.14 -0.12
N PRO A 174 -2.45 -21.36 -1.12
CA PRO A 174 -2.16 -21.05 -2.51
C PRO A 174 -2.03 -19.54 -2.72
N VAL A 175 -0.80 -19.09 -2.96
CA VAL A 175 -0.49 -17.70 -3.28
C VAL A 175 -1.03 -17.40 -4.68
N VAL A 176 -2.07 -16.58 -4.79
CA VAL A 176 -2.52 -16.05 -6.08
C VAL A 176 -1.36 -15.25 -6.68
N ARG A 177 -0.85 -15.70 -7.84
CA ARG A 177 0.27 -15.04 -8.49
C ARG A 177 -0.16 -13.70 -9.09
N VAL A 178 0.51 -12.63 -8.70
CA VAL A 178 0.35 -11.30 -9.30
C VAL A 178 1.24 -11.20 -10.54
N GLY A 179 0.61 -11.01 -11.69
CA GLY A 179 1.31 -10.81 -12.96
C GLY A 179 1.73 -9.35 -13.12
N LEU A 180 3.03 -9.08 -13.09
CA LEU A 180 3.58 -7.73 -13.28
C LEU A 180 4.07 -7.50 -14.70
N ARG A 181 4.01 -6.25 -15.14
CA ARG A 181 4.47 -5.87 -16.48
C ARG A 181 5.96 -6.07 -16.63
N ARG A 182 6.32 -6.70 -17.74
CA ARG A 182 7.70 -6.96 -18.17
C ARG A 182 8.28 -5.92 -19.13
N GLN A 183 7.43 -5.32 -19.96
CA GLN A 183 7.85 -4.44 -21.06
C GLN A 183 7.97 -3.01 -20.58
N PRO A 184 9.03 -2.26 -20.93
CA PRO A 184 9.19 -0.87 -20.50
C PRO A 184 8.08 0.04 -21.05
N ILE A 185 7.69 1.04 -20.26
CA ILE A 185 6.77 2.10 -20.70
C ILE A 185 7.35 3.48 -20.39
N LEU A 186 6.79 4.50 -21.04
CA LEU A 186 6.97 5.88 -20.66
C LEU A 186 5.89 6.25 -19.64
N ILE A 187 6.30 6.58 -18.42
CA ILE A 187 5.41 7.03 -17.35
C ILE A 187 5.62 8.54 -17.23
N THR A 188 4.65 9.31 -17.69
CA THR A 188 4.79 10.76 -17.89
C THR A 188 4.42 11.56 -16.65
N ASN A 189 3.68 10.96 -15.71
CA ASN A 189 3.21 11.67 -14.54
C ASN A 189 3.24 10.83 -13.26
N GLN A 190 3.20 11.54 -12.13
CA GLN A 190 3.23 10.97 -10.79
C GLN A 190 1.96 10.17 -10.46
N MET A 191 0.82 10.49 -11.08
CA MET A 191 -0.45 9.78 -10.83
C MET A 191 -0.39 8.35 -11.33
N GLN A 192 0.20 8.08 -12.48
CA GLN A 192 0.40 6.73 -13.01
C GLN A 192 1.21 5.83 -12.05
N ILE A 193 2.18 6.41 -11.33
CA ILE A 193 2.90 5.69 -10.27
C ILE A 193 2.00 5.43 -9.08
N THR A 194 1.28 6.45 -8.61
CA THR A 194 0.34 6.30 -7.49
C THR A 194 -0.72 5.23 -7.78
N ASP A 195 -1.35 5.27 -8.95
CA ASP A 195 -2.39 4.33 -9.36
C ASP A 195 -1.87 2.90 -9.37
N MET A 196 -0.67 2.69 -9.94
CA MET A 196 0.00 1.38 -9.96
C MET A 196 0.33 0.88 -8.53
N LEU A 197 0.87 1.76 -7.68
CA LEU A 197 1.20 1.39 -6.30
C LEU A 197 -0.05 0.99 -5.50
N VAL A 198 -1.17 1.66 -5.73
CA VAL A 198 -2.45 1.35 -5.09
C VAL A 198 -3.06 0.07 -5.68
N GLU A 199 -2.95 -0.14 -7.00
CA GLU A 199 -3.47 -1.33 -7.72
C GLU A 199 -2.91 -2.63 -7.16
N TYR A 200 -1.60 -2.66 -6.97
CA TYR A 200 -0.91 -3.85 -6.46
C TYR A 200 -0.70 -3.85 -4.94
N ASP A 201 -1.23 -2.85 -4.23
CA ASP A 201 -1.01 -2.62 -2.80
C ASP A 201 0.48 -2.55 -2.42
N PHE A 202 1.31 -2.01 -3.32
CA PHE A 202 2.73 -1.83 -3.10
C PHE A 202 3.00 -0.64 -2.18
N PHE A 203 3.93 -0.83 -1.26
CA PHE A 203 4.33 0.21 -0.33
C PHE A 203 5.15 1.29 -1.03
N ASP A 204 4.76 2.55 -0.83
CA ASP A 204 5.59 3.73 -1.06
C ASP A 204 5.32 4.70 0.09
N ARG A 205 6.37 5.12 0.78
CA ARG A 205 6.26 5.93 2.00
C ARG A 205 5.43 7.21 1.79
N SER A 206 5.49 7.80 0.61
CA SER A 206 4.85 9.08 0.30
C SER A 206 3.50 8.90 -0.40
N ARG A 207 3.42 7.98 -1.37
CA ARG A 207 2.23 7.81 -2.24
C ARG A 207 1.27 6.72 -1.77
N ASN A 208 1.78 5.65 -1.15
CA ASN A 208 0.97 4.56 -0.61
C ASN A 208 1.56 4.03 0.72
N PRO A 209 1.53 4.81 1.81
CA PRO A 209 2.22 4.48 3.07
C PRO A 209 1.64 3.25 3.78
N ARG A 210 0.42 2.86 3.42
CA ARG A 210 -0.29 1.70 3.98
C ARG A 210 -0.15 0.44 3.12
N GLY A 211 0.49 0.54 1.95
CA GLY A 211 0.75 -0.60 1.07
C GLY A 211 1.33 -1.79 1.84
N SER A 212 0.74 -2.96 1.64
CA SER A 212 0.97 -4.14 2.47
C SER A 212 1.20 -5.43 1.67
N PHE A 213 1.52 -5.31 0.37
CA PHE A 213 1.80 -6.43 -0.51
C PHE A 213 2.69 -7.49 0.16
N VAL A 214 2.23 -8.75 0.10
CA VAL A 214 2.86 -9.88 0.77
C VAL A 214 3.65 -10.70 -0.25
N ASN A 215 4.97 -10.59 -0.20
CA ASN A 215 5.86 -11.46 -0.97
C ASN A 215 5.99 -12.86 -0.35
N SER A 216 6.42 -13.82 -1.16
CA SER A 216 6.81 -15.16 -0.72
C SER A 216 8.20 -15.51 -1.27
N PHE A 217 9.24 -14.97 -0.62
CA PHE A 217 10.64 -15.14 -1.03
C PHE A 217 11.21 -16.51 -0.68
N ILE A 218 11.96 -17.08 -1.62
CA ILE A 218 12.76 -18.30 -1.46
C ILE A 218 14.17 -17.98 -1.94
N ASP A 219 15.15 -18.15 -1.05
CA ASP A 219 16.56 -18.12 -1.43
C ASP A 219 16.94 -19.45 -2.09
N ASN A 220 17.42 -19.38 -3.33
CA ASN A 220 17.80 -20.57 -4.09
C ASN A 220 19.23 -21.04 -3.78
N ASN A 221 19.96 -20.33 -2.90
CA ASN A 221 21.35 -20.62 -2.52
C ASN A 221 22.37 -20.60 -3.67
N ASP A 222 22.02 -19.99 -4.80
CA ASP A 222 22.86 -19.83 -6.00
C ASP A 222 23.12 -18.34 -6.33
N GLY A 223 22.77 -17.44 -5.41
CA GLY A 223 22.79 -16.00 -5.62
C GLY A 223 21.50 -15.42 -6.19
N THR A 224 20.43 -16.23 -6.32
CA THR A 224 19.11 -15.77 -6.75
C THR A 224 18.04 -15.94 -5.67
N ILE A 225 16.98 -15.15 -5.78
CA ILE A 225 15.80 -15.21 -4.90
C ILE A 225 14.56 -15.32 -5.78
N THR A 226 13.72 -16.32 -5.53
CA THR A 226 12.42 -16.46 -6.18
C THR A 226 11.32 -15.88 -5.31
N ASP A 227 10.50 -14.99 -5.86
CA ASP A 227 9.27 -14.55 -5.24
C ASP A 227 8.08 -15.32 -5.84
N LYS A 228 7.50 -16.23 -5.06
CA LYS A 228 6.33 -17.01 -5.49
C LYS A 228 5.08 -16.15 -5.69
N ALA A 229 5.00 -14.99 -5.04
CA ALA A 229 3.84 -14.10 -5.16
C ALA A 229 3.77 -13.42 -6.52
N THR A 230 4.91 -13.08 -7.12
CA THR A 230 4.98 -12.41 -8.43
C THR A 230 5.42 -13.35 -9.56
N GLY A 231 5.91 -14.54 -9.23
CA GLY A 231 6.52 -15.45 -10.21
C GLY A 231 7.83 -14.91 -10.78
N LEU A 232 8.49 -13.99 -10.06
CA LEU A 232 9.75 -13.38 -10.46
C LEU A 232 10.92 -14.03 -9.73
N MET A 233 12.08 -14.00 -10.38
CA MET A 233 13.36 -14.38 -9.81
C MET A 233 14.33 -13.22 -9.93
N TRP A 234 14.99 -12.92 -8.82
CA TRP A 234 15.82 -11.76 -8.62
C TRP A 234 17.27 -12.14 -8.39
N GLU A 235 18.18 -11.31 -8.87
CA GLU A 235 19.56 -11.33 -8.43
C GLU A 235 19.67 -10.80 -6.98
N LYS A 236 20.20 -11.61 -6.06
CA LYS A 236 20.26 -11.29 -4.63
C LYS A 236 21.08 -10.03 -4.33
N SER A 237 22.29 -9.95 -4.90
CA SER A 237 23.27 -8.89 -4.62
C SER A 237 23.39 -7.80 -5.67
N GLY A 238 22.65 -7.86 -6.78
CA GLY A 238 22.68 -6.83 -7.82
C GLY A 238 24.09 -6.42 -8.28
N SER A 239 24.20 -5.22 -8.85
CA SER A 239 25.49 -4.62 -9.19
C SER A 239 26.29 -4.26 -7.93
N THR A 240 27.59 -4.52 -7.95
CA THR A 240 28.50 -4.24 -6.82
C THR A 240 28.83 -2.75 -6.67
N SER A 241 28.72 -1.98 -7.74
CA SER A 241 28.92 -0.53 -7.77
C SER A 241 27.68 0.18 -8.32
N ARG A 242 27.62 1.49 -8.07
CA ARG A 242 26.66 2.38 -8.73
C ARG A 242 27.10 2.60 -10.17
N LEU A 243 26.14 2.53 -11.08
CA LEU A 243 26.35 2.60 -12.52
C LEU A 243 25.44 3.69 -13.08
N ASN A 244 25.90 4.40 -14.11
CA ASN A 244 24.99 5.19 -14.93
C ASN A 244 24.06 4.29 -15.76
N ASN A 245 22.96 4.84 -16.27
CA ASN A 245 21.94 4.07 -17.00
C ASN A 245 22.52 3.24 -18.17
N ARG A 246 23.50 3.78 -18.90
CA ARG A 246 24.18 3.05 -19.98
C ARG A 246 24.95 1.84 -19.46
N ARG A 247 25.77 2.02 -18.42
CA ARG A 247 26.51 0.92 -17.76
C ARG A 247 25.59 -0.08 -17.06
N ALA A 248 24.44 0.35 -16.58
CA ALA A 248 23.40 -0.52 -16.04
C ALA A 248 22.83 -1.48 -17.12
N LYS A 249 22.60 -0.99 -18.34
CA LYS A 249 22.22 -1.84 -19.48
C LYS A 249 23.35 -2.80 -19.90
N GLU A 250 24.60 -2.33 -19.86
CA GLU A 250 25.80 -3.16 -20.10
C GLU A 250 25.91 -4.30 -19.08
N TYR A 251 25.64 -4.01 -17.80
CA TYR A 251 25.64 -4.98 -16.71
C TYR A 251 24.71 -6.16 -16.99
N ILE A 252 23.46 -5.88 -17.37
CA ILE A 252 22.49 -6.93 -17.75
C ILE A 252 23.01 -7.78 -18.92
N LYS A 253 23.59 -7.15 -19.95
CA LYS A 253 24.17 -7.88 -21.10
C LYS A 253 25.30 -8.81 -20.66
N GLN A 254 26.18 -8.36 -19.76
CA GLN A 254 27.26 -9.18 -19.22
C GLN A 254 26.74 -10.32 -18.35
N LEU A 255 25.73 -10.07 -17.52
CA LEU A 255 25.08 -11.07 -16.67
C LEU A 255 24.51 -12.23 -17.53
N ASN A 256 23.84 -11.90 -18.63
CA ASN A 256 23.32 -12.87 -19.59
C ASN A 256 24.42 -13.63 -20.35
N ARG A 257 25.48 -12.95 -20.79
CA ARG A 257 26.63 -13.60 -21.44
C ARG A 257 27.31 -14.62 -20.54
N LYS A 258 27.41 -14.31 -19.24
CA LYS A 258 27.98 -15.21 -18.22
C LYS A 258 27.03 -16.32 -17.80
N ARG A 259 25.77 -16.29 -18.24
CA ARG A 259 24.71 -17.20 -17.82
C ARG A 259 24.62 -17.31 -16.29
N PHE A 260 24.55 -16.17 -15.60
CA PHE A 260 24.48 -16.15 -14.14
C PHE A 260 23.34 -17.04 -13.62
N ALA A 261 23.66 -17.88 -12.63
CA ALA A 261 22.79 -18.94 -12.10
C ALA A 261 22.21 -19.89 -13.18
N GLY A 262 22.91 -20.05 -14.31
CA GLY A 262 22.49 -20.87 -15.46
C GLY A 262 21.59 -20.15 -16.48
N TYR A 263 21.16 -18.93 -16.20
CA TYR A 263 20.15 -18.19 -16.97
C TYR A 263 20.74 -17.07 -17.83
N GLY A 264 20.16 -16.90 -19.03
CA GLY A 264 20.57 -15.88 -20.00
C GLY A 264 19.47 -14.88 -20.38
N ASP A 265 18.37 -14.85 -19.62
CA ASP A 265 17.19 -14.03 -19.85
C ASP A 265 16.96 -12.98 -18.74
N TRP A 266 18.01 -12.61 -18.02
CA TRP A 266 18.02 -11.51 -17.06
C TRP A 266 17.75 -10.19 -17.75
N ARG A 267 17.03 -9.30 -17.07
CA ARG A 267 16.71 -7.96 -17.56
C ARG A 267 16.70 -6.94 -16.43
N MET A 268 16.70 -5.68 -16.84
CA MET A 268 16.42 -4.58 -15.92
C MET A 268 14.92 -4.61 -15.55
N PRO A 269 14.57 -4.39 -14.28
CA PRO A 269 13.18 -4.46 -13.81
C PRO A 269 12.37 -3.23 -14.20
N THR A 270 11.05 -3.38 -14.30
CA THR A 270 10.11 -2.24 -14.37
C THR A 270 9.91 -1.63 -12.97
N VAL A 271 9.22 -0.49 -12.90
CA VAL A 271 8.87 0.14 -11.61
C VAL A 271 7.97 -0.78 -10.79
N GLU A 272 6.96 -1.39 -11.41
CA GLU A 272 6.06 -2.37 -10.77
C GLU A 272 6.84 -3.49 -10.08
N GLU A 273 7.82 -4.05 -10.79
CA GLU A 273 8.60 -5.18 -10.27
C GLU A 273 9.46 -4.76 -9.08
N LEU A 274 10.19 -3.64 -9.15
CA LEU A 274 11.00 -3.21 -8.00
C LEU A 274 10.15 -2.69 -6.83
N ALA A 275 9.01 -2.05 -7.10
CA ALA A 275 8.06 -1.63 -6.08
C ALA A 275 7.46 -2.84 -5.35
N SER A 276 7.26 -3.96 -6.04
CA SER A 276 6.75 -5.20 -5.42
C SER A 276 7.64 -5.78 -4.31
N ILE A 277 8.93 -5.42 -4.28
CA ILE A 277 9.88 -5.87 -3.24
C ILE A 277 10.24 -4.75 -2.25
N LEU A 278 9.57 -3.60 -2.35
CA LEU A 278 9.68 -2.47 -1.42
C LEU A 278 8.74 -2.71 -0.23
N VAL A 279 9.26 -2.82 0.99
CA VAL A 279 8.47 -3.22 2.18
C VAL A 279 8.26 -2.07 3.17
N ARG A 280 7.04 -2.00 3.72
CA ARG A 280 6.65 -0.95 4.68
C ARG A 280 7.53 -0.92 5.93
N LYS A 281 7.66 -2.06 6.61
CA LYS A 281 8.46 -2.15 7.83
C LYS A 281 9.93 -2.18 7.45
N ARG A 282 10.63 -1.08 7.75
CA ARG A 282 12.08 -1.00 7.57
C ARG A 282 12.76 -2.09 8.38
N LYS A 283 13.48 -3.00 7.71
CA LYS A 283 14.29 -4.04 8.34
C LYS A 283 15.76 -3.69 8.12
N ASN A 284 16.56 -3.66 9.19
CA ASN A 284 17.99 -3.35 9.11
C ASN A 284 18.33 -2.07 8.31
N SER A 285 17.56 -0.99 8.53
CA SER A 285 17.73 0.32 7.88
C SER A 285 17.41 0.41 6.39
N ALA A 286 16.75 -0.60 5.81
CA ALA A 286 16.21 -0.55 4.45
C ALA A 286 14.76 -1.08 4.39
N HIS A 287 14.00 -0.58 3.43
CA HIS A 287 12.66 -1.01 3.05
C HIS A 287 12.71 -2.17 2.06
N ILE A 288 13.52 -3.19 2.36
CA ILE A 288 13.61 -4.43 1.58
C ILE A 288 13.77 -5.62 2.55
N ASP A 289 13.31 -6.80 2.15
CA ASP A 289 13.47 -7.99 2.98
C ASP A 289 14.96 -8.39 3.15
N PRO A 290 15.42 -8.77 4.36
CA PRO A 290 16.81 -9.14 4.63
C PRO A 290 17.36 -10.32 3.82
N VAL A 291 16.50 -11.09 3.14
CA VAL A 291 16.96 -12.09 2.16
C VAL A 291 17.78 -11.44 1.02
N PHE A 292 17.52 -10.17 0.69
CA PHE A 292 18.31 -9.41 -0.29
C PHE A 292 19.55 -8.77 0.34
N ASP A 293 20.59 -8.57 -0.49
CA ASP A 293 21.72 -7.72 -0.10
C ASP A 293 21.28 -6.26 0.02
N ARG A 294 21.81 -5.57 1.04
CA ARG A 294 21.40 -4.23 1.47
C ARG A 294 22.24 -3.12 0.84
N LYS A 295 23.32 -3.47 0.14
CA LYS A 295 24.19 -2.48 -0.52
C LYS A 295 23.46 -1.69 -1.61
N GLN A 296 22.49 -2.32 -2.29
CA GLN A 296 21.74 -1.70 -3.38
C GLN A 296 20.58 -0.86 -2.86
N THR A 297 20.89 0.29 -2.29
CA THR A 297 19.91 1.18 -1.65
C THR A 297 18.97 1.91 -2.61
N LEU A 298 19.41 2.14 -3.85
CA LEU A 298 18.68 2.86 -4.89
C LEU A 298 18.96 2.17 -6.21
N CYS A 299 17.90 1.73 -6.90
CA CYS A 299 18.01 0.87 -8.08
C CYS A 299 17.36 1.50 -9.32
N TRP A 300 18.01 1.31 -10.47
CA TRP A 300 17.45 1.64 -11.78
C TRP A 300 16.25 0.75 -12.12
N THR A 301 15.22 1.38 -12.69
CA THR A 301 14.20 0.68 -13.47
C THR A 301 14.45 0.90 -14.96
N ILE A 302 13.81 0.09 -15.80
CA ILE A 302 13.82 0.26 -17.25
C ILE A 302 12.81 1.31 -17.74
N ASP A 303 11.84 1.68 -16.90
CA ASP A 303 10.79 2.63 -17.26
C ASP A 303 11.31 4.05 -17.33
N GLN A 304 10.86 4.77 -18.35
CA GLN A 304 11.26 6.14 -18.61
C GLN A 304 10.31 7.11 -17.91
N CYS A 305 10.81 8.28 -17.52
CA CYS A 305 9.99 9.38 -17.06
C CYS A 305 10.10 10.57 -18.01
N GLU A 306 9.02 11.35 -18.13
CA GLU A 306 9.05 12.61 -18.86
C GLU A 306 9.67 13.70 -17.99
N SER A 307 10.66 14.40 -18.52
CA SER A 307 11.27 15.55 -17.84
C SER A 307 10.29 16.72 -17.84
N GLN A 308 9.55 16.89 -16.74
CA GLN A 308 8.53 17.93 -16.57
C GLN A 308 9.04 19.35 -16.82
N SER A 309 10.35 19.58 -16.71
CA SER A 309 10.95 20.90 -16.87
C SER A 309 11.66 21.11 -18.22
N TRP A 310 12.17 20.06 -18.87
CA TRP A 310 13.04 20.22 -20.04
C TRP A 310 13.01 19.00 -20.97
N SER A 311 12.43 19.13 -22.16
CA SER A 311 12.23 18.05 -23.15
C SER A 311 13.50 17.36 -23.67
N TRP A 312 14.70 17.92 -23.41
CA TRP A 312 15.99 17.36 -23.86
C TRP A 312 16.73 16.53 -22.82
N LEU A 313 16.14 16.30 -21.65
CA LEU A 313 16.72 15.43 -20.61
C LEU A 313 16.22 14.00 -20.77
N ASN A 314 17.12 13.04 -20.58
CA ASN A 314 16.71 11.66 -20.40
C ASN A 314 16.17 11.51 -18.97
N GLY A 315 15.06 10.80 -18.82
CA GLY A 315 14.42 10.50 -17.55
C GLY A 315 14.23 9.00 -17.36
N ALA A 316 14.42 8.53 -16.13
CA ALA A 316 14.05 7.17 -15.74
C ALA A 316 13.59 7.13 -14.29
N TRP A 317 12.75 6.14 -13.99
CA TRP A 317 12.32 5.89 -12.62
C TRP A 317 13.30 5.03 -11.84
N LEU A 318 13.32 5.22 -10.54
CA LEU A 318 14.15 4.53 -9.57
C LEU A 318 13.30 4.01 -8.42
N VAL A 319 13.76 2.97 -7.75
CA VAL A 319 13.20 2.54 -6.45
C VAL A 319 14.25 2.70 -5.36
N ASP A 320 13.91 3.50 -4.36
CA ASP A 320 14.74 3.85 -3.20
C ASP A 320 14.38 2.97 -2.01
N PHE A 321 15.13 1.89 -1.82
CA PHE A 321 15.00 1.01 -0.67
C PHE A 321 15.49 1.66 0.63
N LYS A 322 16.27 2.75 0.59
CA LYS A 322 16.69 3.43 1.81
C LYS A 322 15.56 4.28 2.39
N ASN A 323 14.84 4.99 1.53
CA ASN A 323 13.77 5.90 1.93
C ASN A 323 12.37 5.29 1.82
N GLY A 324 12.22 4.18 1.08
CA GLY A 324 10.94 3.52 0.89
C GLY A 324 10.09 4.16 -0.21
N GLU A 325 10.70 4.68 -1.28
CA GLU A 325 10.01 5.57 -2.24
C GLU A 325 10.40 5.28 -3.69
N VAL A 326 9.46 5.49 -4.61
CA VAL A 326 9.73 5.55 -6.05
C VAL A 326 10.18 6.97 -6.42
N ASN A 327 11.36 7.08 -7.01
CA ASN A 327 12.05 8.33 -7.30
C ASN A 327 12.35 8.49 -8.80
N GLU A 328 12.77 9.69 -9.18
CA GLU A 328 13.15 10.00 -10.56
C GLU A 328 14.66 10.27 -10.68
N ALA A 329 15.20 9.94 -11.84
CA ALA A 329 16.54 10.29 -12.29
C ALA A 329 16.47 11.10 -13.58
N TYR A 330 17.31 12.12 -13.66
CA TYR A 330 17.42 12.98 -14.83
C TYR A 330 18.89 13.16 -15.21
N TRP A 331 19.19 13.01 -16.49
CA TRP A 331 20.53 13.29 -17.01
C TRP A 331 20.51 13.80 -18.45
N LYS A 332 21.47 14.64 -18.78
CA LYS A 332 21.81 14.99 -20.16
C LYS A 332 23.09 14.26 -20.57
N GLY A 333 23.35 14.17 -21.88
CA GLY A 333 24.63 13.69 -22.41
C GLY A 333 25.81 14.60 -22.00
N GLU A 334 26.34 15.40 -22.93
CA GLU A 334 27.63 16.11 -22.78
C GLU A 334 27.55 17.57 -22.31
N VAL A 335 26.65 17.94 -21.38
CA VAL A 335 26.56 19.34 -20.87
C VAL A 335 26.23 19.38 -19.35
N PRO A 336 26.39 20.52 -18.64
CA PRO A 336 27.02 20.60 -17.31
C PRO A 336 26.20 19.97 -16.18
N VAL A 337 26.91 19.61 -15.10
CA VAL A 337 26.46 18.86 -13.91
C VAL A 337 25.18 19.40 -13.25
N GLN A 338 24.89 20.70 -13.38
CA GLN A 338 23.81 21.38 -12.65
C GLN A 338 22.38 20.91 -12.96
N TYR A 339 22.18 20.15 -14.05
CA TYR A 339 20.86 19.61 -14.43
C TYR A 339 20.76 18.09 -14.29
N THR A 340 21.64 17.49 -13.48
CA THR A 340 21.70 16.05 -13.28
C THR A 340 21.24 15.65 -11.87
N LYS A 341 20.40 14.62 -11.78
CA LYS A 341 19.87 14.09 -10.52
C LYS A 341 19.90 12.57 -10.56
N ASN A 342 20.44 11.95 -9.50
CA ASN A 342 20.50 10.48 -9.34
C ASN A 342 21.08 9.77 -10.58
N THR A 343 22.27 10.17 -11.04
CA THR A 343 22.87 9.67 -12.30
C THR A 343 23.65 8.37 -12.17
N GLU A 344 23.94 7.91 -10.95
CA GLU A 344 24.62 6.66 -10.69
C GLU A 344 23.88 5.87 -9.61
N ASN A 345 23.26 4.76 -10.00
CA ASN A 345 22.46 3.91 -9.12
C ASN A 345 22.79 2.43 -9.37
N HIS A 346 22.33 1.55 -8.49
CA HIS A 346 22.55 0.12 -8.65
C HIS A 346 21.56 -0.51 -9.62
N VAL A 347 21.80 -1.76 -9.99
CA VAL A 347 20.85 -2.60 -10.74
C VAL A 347 20.58 -3.85 -9.92
N LYS A 348 19.32 -4.26 -9.83
CA LYS A 348 18.95 -5.58 -9.32
C LYS A 348 18.23 -6.32 -10.45
N ALA A 349 18.94 -7.25 -11.10
CA ALA A 349 18.41 -7.92 -12.27
C ALA A 349 17.21 -8.82 -11.91
N VAL A 350 16.26 -8.93 -12.82
CA VAL A 350 15.06 -9.76 -12.66
C VAL A 350 14.85 -10.63 -13.89
N ARG A 351 14.19 -11.78 -13.69
CA ARG A 351 13.66 -12.66 -14.74
C ARG A 351 12.35 -13.29 -14.28
N SER A 352 11.60 -13.85 -15.21
CA SER A 352 10.36 -14.58 -14.90
C SER A 352 10.66 -16.06 -14.65
N VAL A 353 10.00 -16.65 -13.66
CA VAL A 353 10.00 -18.11 -13.45
C VAL A 353 8.94 -18.70 -14.37
N ARG A 354 9.34 -19.67 -15.21
CA ARG A 354 8.44 -20.37 -16.13
C ARG A 354 7.58 -21.39 -15.39
#